data_AF-A0A2Z6NMN9-F1
#
_entry.id   AF-A0A2Z6NMN9-F1
#
_cell.length_a   1.000
_cell.length_b   1.000
_cell.length_c   1.000
_cell.angle_alpha   90.00
_cell.angle_beta   90.00
_cell.angle_gamma   90.00
#
_symmetry.space_group_name_H-M   'P 1'
#
loop_
_entity.id
_entity.type
_entity.pdbx_description
1 polymer ?
#
loop_
_entity_poly.entity_id
_entity_poly.type
_entity_poly.pdbx_seq_one_letter_code
_entity_poly.pdbx_strand_id
1 'polypeptide(L)'
;MEFQLTTMMHPLKHTIYRSFGINACQAQSTNIQPCNSSKYRWNREKFWELNPLQKQAYNNIRNNYLIYDYCTKESQNPKYQVECQSLPIG
;
A
#
# COMPACT_ATOMS: atom_id res chain seq x y z
N MET A 1 -18.15 45.27 -21.89
CA MET A 1 -17.03 44.34 -22.14
C MET A 1 -16.95 43.43 -20.93
N GLU A 2 -17.59 42.26 -20.99
CA GLU A 2 -17.36 41.20 -20.03
C GLU A 2 -16.12 40.41 -20.47
N PHE A 3 -15.08 40.41 -19.65
CA PHE A 3 -14.03 39.41 -19.73
C PHE A 3 -14.62 38.09 -19.22
N GLN A 4 -15.16 37.28 -20.12
CA GLN A 4 -15.50 35.90 -19.83
C GLN A 4 -14.19 35.12 -19.61
N LEU A 5 -13.77 35.00 -18.35
CA LEU A 5 -12.78 34.02 -17.90
C LEU A 5 -13.36 32.62 -18.12
N THR A 6 -13.32 32.15 -19.36
CA THR A 6 -13.45 30.73 -19.67
C THR A 6 -12.12 30.08 -19.31
N THR A 7 -11.99 29.73 -18.03
CA THR A 7 -11.03 28.73 -17.57
C THR A 7 -11.10 27.55 -18.52
N MET A 8 -10.00 27.29 -19.25
CA MET A 8 -9.85 26.09 -20.06
C MET A 8 -9.79 24.88 -19.13
N MET A 9 -10.96 24.42 -18.66
CA MET A 9 -11.13 23.09 -18.09
C MET A 9 -10.99 22.09 -19.22
N HIS A 10 -9.74 21.76 -19.56
CA HIS A 10 -9.43 20.63 -20.40
C HIS A 10 -10.03 19.39 -19.73
N PRO A 11 -10.84 18.58 -20.42
CA PRO A 11 -11.39 17.37 -19.84
C PRO A 11 -10.22 16.50 -19.37
N LEU A 12 -10.18 16.24 -18.06
CA LEU A 12 -9.22 15.31 -17.49
C LEU A 12 -9.43 13.97 -18.20
N LYS A 13 -8.34 13.37 -18.70
CA LYS A 13 -8.38 12.05 -19.33
C LYS A 13 -9.13 11.09 -18.41
N HIS A 14 -10.13 10.40 -18.96
CA HIS A 14 -10.87 9.38 -18.23
C HIS A 14 -9.92 8.22 -17.87
N THR A 15 -9.89 7.85 -16.59
CA THR A 15 -9.09 6.72 -16.13
C THR A 15 -9.80 5.41 -16.46
N ILE A 16 -9.08 4.48 -17.10
CA ILE A 16 -9.60 3.16 -17.44
C ILE A 16 -9.05 2.15 -16.44
N TYR A 17 -9.95 1.55 -15.66
CA TYR A 17 -9.64 0.49 -14.72
C TYR A 17 -10.01 -0.87 -15.31
N ARG A 18 -9.21 -1.90 -15.05
CA ARG A 18 -9.43 -3.28 -15.47
C ARG A 18 -9.03 -4.23 -14.33
N SER A 19 -9.41 -5.50 -14.44
CA SER A 19 -9.03 -6.57 -13.50
C SER A 19 -9.61 -6.42 -12.08
N PHE A 20 -10.93 -6.32 -11.96
CA PHE A 20 -11.67 -6.15 -10.70
C PHE A 20 -11.81 -7.43 -9.85
N GLY A 21 -10.96 -8.43 -10.06
CA GLY A 21 -11.03 -9.70 -9.33
C GLY A 21 -10.63 -9.51 -7.86
N ILE A 22 -11.47 -9.96 -6.94
CA ILE A 22 -11.20 -9.90 -5.49
C ILE A 22 -10.92 -11.32 -5.01
N ASN A 23 -9.68 -11.58 -4.56
CA ASN A 23 -9.31 -12.80 -3.86
C ASN A 23 -9.09 -12.46 -2.38
N ALA A 24 -10.15 -12.58 -1.59
CA ALA A 24 -10.18 -12.19 -0.20
C ALA A 24 -11.03 -13.18 0.62
N CYS A 25 -10.88 -13.12 1.95
CA CYS A 25 -11.85 -13.70 2.85
C CYS A 25 -12.95 -12.69 3.13
N GLN A 26 -14.20 -13.05 2.88
CA GLN A 26 -15.34 -12.23 3.27
C GLN A 26 -15.68 -12.46 4.74
N ALA A 27 -15.50 -11.44 5.58
CA ALA A 27 -16.02 -11.44 6.94
C ALA A 27 -17.52 -11.16 6.90
N GLN A 28 -18.35 -12.15 7.20
CA GLN A 28 -19.82 -12.03 7.18
C GLN A 28 -20.38 -11.34 8.43
N SER A 29 -19.56 -11.17 9.48
CA SER A 29 -19.86 -10.46 10.72
C SER A 29 -18.55 -9.99 11.37
N THR A 30 -18.59 -9.49 12.61
CA THR A 30 -17.37 -9.19 13.39
C THR A 30 -16.51 -10.43 13.67
N ASN A 31 -17.05 -11.64 13.44
CA ASN A 31 -16.28 -12.87 13.56
C ASN A 31 -15.39 -13.10 12.33
N ILE A 32 -14.11 -12.75 12.46
CA ILE A 32 -13.09 -12.93 11.43
C ILE A 32 -12.33 -14.26 11.52
N GLN A 33 -12.61 -15.10 12.53
CA GLN A 33 -11.87 -16.35 12.75
C GLN A 33 -11.78 -17.26 11.51
N PRO A 34 -12.84 -17.39 10.68
CA PRO A 34 -12.76 -18.18 9.45
C PRO A 34 -11.68 -17.68 8.47
N CYS A 35 -11.38 -16.38 8.47
CA CYS A 35 -10.39 -15.75 7.61
C CYS A 35 -8.95 -16.08 8.00
N ASN A 36 -8.72 -16.48 9.23
CA ASN A 36 -7.40 -16.91 9.73
C ASN A 36 -7.11 -18.39 9.38
N SER A 37 -8.06 -19.11 8.78
CA SER A 37 -7.89 -20.52 8.44
C SER A 37 -6.81 -20.76 7.38
N SER A 38 -6.20 -21.94 7.41
CA SER A 38 -5.20 -22.39 6.42
C SER A 38 -5.76 -22.61 5.01
N LYS A 39 -7.09 -22.50 4.84
CA LYS A 39 -7.77 -22.50 3.53
C LYS A 39 -7.24 -21.40 2.63
N TYR A 40 -6.89 -20.25 3.20
CA TYR A 40 -6.40 -19.12 2.45
C TYR A 40 -4.89 -19.19 2.27
N ARG A 41 -4.45 -19.13 1.01
CA ARG A 41 -3.04 -19.32 0.66
C ARG A 41 -2.11 -18.31 1.34
N TRP A 42 -2.55 -17.06 1.52
CA TRP A 42 -1.76 -16.01 2.18
C TRP A 42 -1.51 -16.26 3.67
N ASN A 43 -2.28 -17.14 4.32
CA ASN A 43 -2.05 -17.50 5.72
C ASN A 43 -0.95 -18.55 5.90
N ARG A 44 -0.40 -19.12 4.82
CA ARG A 44 0.71 -20.08 4.91
C ARG A 44 2.00 -19.34 5.30
N GLU A 45 2.77 -19.93 6.20
CA GLU A 45 4.00 -19.36 6.77
C GLU A 45 4.95 -18.77 5.74
N LYS A 46 5.13 -19.43 4.59
CA LYS A 46 5.98 -18.94 3.48
C LYS A 46 5.57 -17.59 2.87
N PHE A 47 4.41 -17.05 3.24
CA PHE A 47 3.90 -15.75 2.81
C PHE A 47 3.78 -14.74 3.97
N TRP A 48 4.19 -15.11 5.19
CA TRP A 48 4.23 -14.18 6.32
C TRP A 48 5.33 -13.13 6.16
N GLU A 49 6.38 -13.47 5.40
CA GLU A 49 7.44 -12.55 5.03
C GLU A 49 7.72 -12.58 3.53
N LEU A 50 8.30 -11.49 3.06
CA LEU A 50 8.89 -11.42 1.73
C LEU A 50 10.10 -12.36 1.64
N ASN A 51 10.24 -13.05 0.51
CA ASN A 51 11.46 -13.80 0.23
C ASN A 51 12.65 -12.84 -0.03
N PRO A 52 13.90 -13.34 -0.02
CA PRO A 52 15.08 -12.49 -0.18
C PRO A 52 15.09 -11.61 -1.45
N LEU A 53 14.63 -12.14 -2.58
CA LEU A 53 14.59 -11.40 -3.85
C LEU A 53 13.54 -10.28 -3.80
N GLN A 54 12.39 -10.54 -3.17
CA GLN A 54 11.36 -9.53 -2.96
C GLN A 54 11.83 -8.42 -2.01
N LYS A 55 12.55 -8.78 -0.93
CA LYS A 55 13.18 -7.80 -0.02
C LYS A 55 14.19 -6.92 -0.77
N GLN A 56 15.02 -7.51 -1.62
CA GLN A 56 15.96 -6.76 -2.47
C GLN A 56 15.25 -5.80 -3.42
N ALA A 57 14.21 -6.26 -4.11
CA ALA A 57 13.42 -5.42 -5.02
C ALA A 57 12.74 -4.26 -4.27
N TYR A 58 12.17 -4.54 -3.10
CA TYR A 58 11.58 -3.54 -2.22
C TYR A 58 12.60 -2.46 -1.82
N ASN A 59 13.79 -2.87 -1.36
CA ASN A 59 14.86 -1.94 -0.98
C ASN A 59 15.33 -1.08 -2.15
N ASN A 60 15.45 -1.67 -3.35
CA ASN A 60 15.81 -0.92 -4.56
C ASN A 60 14.78 0.18 -4.88
N ILE A 61 13.48 -0.12 -4.73
CA ILE A 61 12.43 0.89 -4.94
C ILE A 61 12.53 2.01 -3.89
N ARG A 62 12.67 1.64 -2.61
CA ARG A 62 12.79 2.63 -1.52
C ARG A 62 13.99 3.55 -1.69
N ASN A 63 15.14 3.00 -2.06
CA ASN A 63 16.38 3.78 -2.15
C ASN A 63 16.43 4.71 -3.36
N ASN A 64 15.77 4.37 -4.46
CA ASN A 64 15.94 5.07 -5.74
C ASN A 64 14.71 5.87 -6.18
N TYR A 65 13.50 5.52 -5.73
CA TYR A 65 12.26 6.07 -6.29
C TYR A 65 11.30 6.64 -5.23
N LEU A 66 11.54 6.41 -3.94
CA LEU A 66 10.66 6.90 -2.88
C LEU A 66 10.98 8.37 -2.54
N ILE A 67 10.12 9.28 -2.97
CA ILE A 67 10.27 10.73 -2.74
C ILE A 67 9.67 11.22 -1.42
N TYR A 68 8.83 10.40 -0.79
CA TYR A 68 8.17 10.70 0.47
C TYR A 68 7.99 9.42 1.27
N ASP A 69 8.37 9.46 2.54
CA ASP A 69 8.09 8.42 3.52
C ASP A 69 7.73 9.07 4.85
N TYR A 70 6.60 8.67 5.43
CA TYR A 70 6.19 9.22 6.72
C TYR A 70 7.11 8.73 7.85
N CYS A 71 7.67 7.52 7.73
CA CYS A 71 8.59 6.98 8.73
C CYS A 71 9.89 7.79 8.84
N THR A 72 10.39 8.34 7.73
CA THR A 72 11.60 9.20 7.77
C THR A 72 11.27 10.59 8.28
N LYS A 73 10.09 11.12 7.94
CA LYS A 73 9.66 12.47 8.33
C LYS A 73 9.22 12.58 9.79
N GLU A 74 8.56 11.57 10.33
CA GLU A 74 8.05 11.54 11.70
C GLU A 74 8.86 10.61 12.61
N SER A 75 10.12 10.35 12.25
CA SER A 75 11.04 9.41 12.92
C SER A 75 11.20 9.61 14.43
N GLN A 76 10.92 10.82 14.92
CA GLN A 76 11.04 11.18 16.34
C GLN A 76 9.73 11.06 17.13
N ASN A 77 8.58 10.90 16.46
CA ASN A 77 7.32 10.78 17.18
C ASN A 77 7.14 9.32 17.65
N PRO A 78 7.09 9.08 18.98
CA PRO A 78 7.03 7.73 19.55
C PRO A 78 5.85 6.90 19.04
N LYS A 79 4.77 7.57 18.62
CA LYS A 79 3.60 6.93 18.03
C LYS A 79 3.93 6.10 16.79
N TYR A 80 4.91 6.52 15.98
CA TYR A 80 5.26 5.84 14.72
C TYR A 80 6.51 4.97 14.83
N GLN A 81 7.26 5.07 15.92
CA GLN A 81 8.48 4.30 16.09
C GLN A 81 8.20 2.80 16.16
N VAL A 82 7.05 2.40 16.72
CA VAL A 82 6.68 0.99 16.91
C VAL A 82 6.58 0.26 15.57
N GLU A 83 5.97 0.86 14.55
CA GLU A 83 5.87 0.25 13.22
C GLU A 83 7.09 0.55 12.35
N CYS A 84 7.67 1.76 12.44
CA CYS A 84 8.76 2.15 11.54
C CYS A 84 10.08 1.41 11.83
N GLN A 85 10.31 0.96 13.06
CA GLN A 85 11.48 0.13 13.41
C GLN A 85 11.39 -1.29 12.83
N SER A 86 10.17 -1.79 12.58
CA SER A 86 9.95 -3.13 12.03
C SER A 86 10.10 -3.20 10.51
N LEU A 87 10.16 -2.05 9.84
CA LEU A 87 10.42 -1.98 8.41
C LEU A 87 11.93 -2.08 8.18
N PRO A 88 12.40 -2.86 7.19
CA PRO A 88 13.80 -2.84 6.78
C PRO A 88 14.10 -1.48 6.15
N ILE A 89 14.36 -0.50 7.00
CA ILE A 89 15.07 0.71 6.67
C ILE A 89 16.52 0.25 6.50
N GLY A 90 17.09 0.52 5.32
CA GLY A 90 18.47 0.15 5.01
C GLY A 90 19.45 0.65 6.05
#